data_AF-A0A0L0WC09-F1
#
_entry.id   AF-A0A0L0WC09-F1
#
_cell.length_a   1.000
_cell.length_b   1.000
_cell.length_c   1.000
_cell.angle_alpha   90.00
_cell.angle_beta   90.00
_cell.angle_gamma   90.00
#
_symmetry.space_group_name_H-M   'P 1'
#
loop_
_entity.id
_entity.type
_entity.pdbx_description
1 polymer ?
#
loop_
_entity_poly.entity_id
_entity_poly.type
_entity_poly.pdbx_seq_one_letter_code
_entity_poly.pdbx_strand_id
1 'polypeptide(L)' 'MEDIKYNPKPYYNMVQNYKETQLLFSAIRLDIFSELSEFISAEEIAMNTGYNKRSLGFYLNTLASIGLLEKK' A
#
# COMPACT_ATOMS: atom_id res chain seq x y z
N MET A 1 33.96 -4.92 -20.64
CA MET A 1 33.00 -5.84 -19.99
C MET A 1 32.73 -5.24 -18.63
N GLU A 2 31.56 -4.63 -18.42
CA GLU A 2 31.21 -4.09 -17.10
C GLU A 2 31.15 -5.22 -16.08
N ASP A 3 31.77 -4.98 -14.93
CA ASP A 3 31.97 -5.94 -13.85
C ASP A 3 30.62 -6.23 -13.17
N ILE A 4 29.97 -7.34 -13.55
CA ILE A 4 28.63 -7.76 -13.06
C ILE A 4 28.64 -8.12 -11.55
N LYS A 5 29.77 -8.03 -10.85
CA LYS A 5 29.98 -8.69 -9.55
C LYS A 5 29.31 -8.07 -8.31
N TYR A 6 28.74 -6.86 -8.35
CA TYR A 6 28.12 -6.25 -7.16
C TYR A 6 26.94 -5.30 -7.45
N ASN A 7 25.97 -5.67 -8.29
CA ASN A 7 24.74 -4.87 -8.38
C ASN A 7 23.83 -5.18 -7.16
N PRO A 8 23.61 -4.25 -6.22
CA PRO A 8 22.79 -4.53 -5.03
C PRO A 8 21.28 -4.46 -5.33
N LYS A 9 20.88 -3.99 -6.51
CA LYS A 9 19.49 -3.78 -6.93
C LYS A 9 18.60 -5.02 -6.72
N PRO A 10 19.01 -6.26 -7.03
CA PRO A 10 18.18 -7.44 -6.79
C PRO A 10 17.82 -7.63 -5.31
N TYR A 11 18.76 -7.39 -4.39
CA TYR A 11 18.51 -7.51 -2.96
C TYR A 11 17.56 -6.43 -2.45
N TYR A 12 17.74 -5.18 -2.89
CA TYR A 12 16.81 -4.09 -2.55
C TYR A 12 15.41 -4.36 -3.09
N ASN A 13 15.29 -4.88 -4.31
CA ASN A 13 14.01 -5.27 -4.88
C ASN A 13 13.32 -6.38 -4.07
N MET A 14 14.07 -7.40 -3.60
CA MET A 14 13.49 -8.45 -2.75
C MET A 14 12.92 -7.87 -1.45
N VAL A 15 13.65 -6.96 -0.79
CA VAL A 15 13.18 -6.30 0.44
C VAL A 15 11.97 -5.42 0.17
N GLN A 16 11.98 -4.68 -0.94
CA GLN A 16 10.87 -3.80 -1.33
C GLN A 16 9.60 -4.62 -1.63
N ASN A 17 9.73 -5.67 -2.45
CA ASN A 17 8.62 -6.57 -2.79
C ASN A 17 8.03 -7.22 -1.53
N TYR A 18 8.87 -7.61 -0.57
CA TYR A 18 8.39 -8.15 0.71
C TYR A 18 7.54 -7.13 1.47
N LYS A 19 8.00 -5.88 1.58
CA LYS A 19 7.24 -4.80 2.25
C LYS A 19 5.92 -4.49 1.54
N GLU A 20 5.93 -4.39 0.22
CA GLU A 20 4.72 -4.15 -0.57
C GLU A 20 3.72 -5.31 -0.43
N THR A 21 4.21 -6.54 -0.39
CA THR A 21 3.38 -7.73 -0.16
C THR A 21 2.75 -7.71 1.25
N GLN A 22 3.49 -7.27 2.27
CA GLN A 22 2.93 -7.09 3.62
C GLN A 22 1.84 -6.00 3.66
N LEU A 23 2.04 -4.90 2.91
CA LEU A 23 1.04 -3.85 2.77
C LEU A 23 -0.23 -4.39 2.07
N LEU A 24 -0.08 -5.15 1.00
CA LEU A 24 -1.22 -5.81 0.34
C LEU A 24 -1.99 -6.73 1.30
N PHE A 25 -1.30 -7.61 2.02
CA PHE A 25 -1.97 -8.52 2.96
C PHE A 25 -2.63 -7.79 4.13
N SER A 26 -2.05 -6.70 4.62
CA SER A 26 -2.71 -5.88 5.64
C SER A 26 -3.97 -5.20 5.10
N ALA A 27 -4.00 -4.79 3.83
CA ALA A 27 -5.17 -4.14 3.23
C ALA A 27 -6.33 -5.13 3.09
N ILE A 28 -6.03 -6.38 2.72
CA ILE A 28 -7.00 -7.49 2.70
C ILE A 28 -7.52 -7.76 4.11
N ARG A 29 -6.63 -7.85 5.10
CA ARG A 29 -7.01 -8.15 6.49
C ARG A 29 -7.86 -7.04 7.12
N LEU A 30 -7.62 -5.79 6.75
CA LEU A 30 -8.37 -4.62 7.18
C LEU A 30 -9.61 -4.36 6.31
N ASP A 31 -9.91 -5.25 5.36
CA ASP A 31 -11.07 -5.15 4.46
C ASP A 31 -11.16 -3.83 3.67
N ILE A 32 -10.01 -3.21 3.37
CA ILE A 32 -9.95 -1.90 2.72
C ILE A 32 -10.54 -1.94 1.30
N PHE A 33 -10.33 -3.04 0.58
CA PHE A 33 -10.77 -3.16 -0.81
C PHE A 33 -12.29 -3.26 -0.96
N SER A 34 -13.00 -3.73 0.07
CA SER A 34 -14.46 -3.80 0.06
C SER A 34 -15.10 -2.40 0.08
N GLU A 35 -14.42 -1.43 0.69
CA GLU A 35 -14.86 -0.02 0.73
C GLU A 35 -14.59 0.74 -0.57
N LEU A 36 -13.80 0.17 -1.49
CA LEU A 36 -13.29 0.84 -2.69
C LEU A 36 -14.03 0.44 -3.98
N SER A 37 -15.31 0.06 -3.86
CA SER A 37 -16.15 -0.25 -5.03
C SER A 37 -16.40 0.97 -5.94
N GLU A 38 -16.33 2.17 -5.37
CA GLU A 38 -16.37 3.46 -6.05
C GLU A 38 -15.30 4.41 -5.49
N PHE A 39 -15.11 5.58 -6.11
CA PHE A 39 -14.26 6.63 -5.53
C PHE A 39 -14.88 7.11 -4.21
N ILE A 40 -14.14 6.93 -3.13
CA ILE A 40 -14.58 7.23 -1.76
C ILE A 40 -13.49 8.01 -1.01
N SER A 41 -13.90 8.87 -0.07
CA SER A 41 -12.95 9.62 0.75
C SER A 41 -12.37 8.77 1.88
N ALA A 42 -11.14 9.09 2.31
CA ALA A 42 -10.53 8.45 3.47
C ALA A 42 -11.36 8.66 4.76
N GLU A 43 -12.06 9.79 4.83
CA GLU A 43 -13.05 10.12 5.86
C GLU A 43 -14.20 9.11 5.92
N GLU A 44 -14.83 8.82 4.78
CA GLU A 44 -15.95 7.88 4.70
C GLU A 44 -15.50 6.46 5.05
N ILE A 45 -14.35 6.01 4.53
CA ILE A 45 -13.79 4.70 4.90
C ILE A 45 -13.56 4.63 6.41
N ALA A 46 -13.01 5.69 7.03
CA ALA A 46 -12.80 5.72 8.48
C ALA A 46 -14.12 5.62 9.27
N MET A 47 -15.19 6.25 8.76
CA MET A 47 -16.53 6.16 9.38
C MET A 47 -17.13 4.77 9.24
N ASN A 48 -17.01 4.14 8.07
CA ASN A 48 -17.58 2.81 7.80
C ASN A 48 -16.87 1.70 8.58
N THR A 49 -15.54 1.79 8.67
CA THR A 49 -14.69 0.76 9.30
C THR A 49 -14.45 1.00 10.79
N GLY A 50 -14.69 2.21 11.28
CA GLY A 50 -14.32 2.64 12.64
C GLY A 50 -12.81 2.84 12.84
N TYR A 51 -12.01 2.83 11.78
CA TYR A 51 -10.57 3.04 11.87
C TYR A 51 -10.22 4.50 12.17
N ASN A 52 -9.06 4.70 12.82
CA ASN A 52 -8.57 6.04 13.07
C ASN A 52 -8.30 6.76 11.74
N LYS A 53 -9.01 7.87 11.50
CA LYS A 53 -8.91 8.68 10.28
C LYS A 53 -7.47 9.05 9.89
N ARG A 54 -6.63 9.45 10.84
CA ARG A 54 -5.26 9.88 10.56
C ARG A 54 -4.40 8.71 10.11
N SER A 55 -4.45 7.61 10.84
CA SER A 55 -3.70 6.39 10.52
C SER A 55 -4.15 5.79 9.19
N LEU A 56 -5.46 5.74 8.96
CA LEU A 56 -6.04 5.26 7.70
C LEU A 56 -5.61 6.14 6.53
N GLY A 57 -5.62 7.46 6.68
CA GLY A 57 -5.15 8.37 5.64
C GLY A 57 -3.69 8.12 5.24
N PHE A 58 -2.79 7.91 6.21
CA PHE A 58 -1.40 7.53 5.90
C PHE A 58 -1.30 6.20 5.18
N TYR A 59 -2.11 5.24 5.62
CA TYR A 59 -2.13 3.91 5.05
C TYR A 59 -2.61 3.92 3.59
N LEU A 60 -3.74 4.58 3.29
CA LEU A 60 -4.26 4.73 1.93
C LEU A 60 -3.28 5.47 1.02
N ASN A 61 -2.62 6.52 1.52
CA ASN A 61 -1.56 7.20 0.77
C ASN A 61 -0.38 6.27 0.45
N THR A 62 -0.02 5.39 1.38
CA THR A 62 1.06 4.41 1.18
C THR A 62 0.66 3.39 0.12
N LEU A 63 -0.57 2.88 0.17
CA LEU A 63 -1.10 1.97 -0.86
C LEU A 63 -1.14 2.64 -2.24
N ALA A 64 -1.51 3.92 -2.30
CA ALA A 64 -1.50 4.68 -3.55
C ALA A 64 -0.07 4.90 -4.09
N SER A 65 0.91 5.19 -3.23
CA SER A 65 2.29 5.43 -3.68
C SER A 65 2.98 4.18 -4.23
N ILE A 66 2.50 2.98 -3.86
CA ILE A 66 2.97 1.70 -4.41
C ILE A 66 2.08 1.18 -5.54
N GLY A 67 1.12 1.98 -6.01
CA GLY A 67 0.28 1.66 -7.16
C GLY A 67 -0.83 0.63 -6.88
N LEU A 68 -1.14 0.34 -5.62
CA LEU A 68 -2.28 -0.51 -5.28
C LEU A 68 -3.60 0.23 -5.31
N LEU A 69 -3.57 1.56 -5.17
CA LEU A 69 -4.74 2.44 -5.23
C LEU A 69 -4.46 3.66 -6.13
N GLU A 70 -5.51 4.21 -6.71
CA GLU A 70 -5.46 5.53 -7.34
C GLU A 70 -6.00 6.60 -6.39
N LYS A 71 -5.35 7.75 -6.39
CA LYS A 71 -5.80 8.92 -5.62
C LYS A 71 -6.24 10.01 -6.59
N LYS A 72 -7.46 10.49 -6.41
CA LYS A 72 -8.07 11.58 -7.20
C LYS A 72 -8.11 12.88 -6.40
#